data_AF-A0A0K8WCQ5-F1
#
_entry.id   AF-A0A0K8WCQ5-F1
#
_cell.length_a   1.000
_cell.length_b   1.000
_cell.length_c   1.000
_cell.angle_alpha   90.00
_cell.angle_beta   90.00
_cell.angle_gamma   90.00
#
_symmetry.space_group_name_H-M   'P 1'
#
loop_
_entity.id
_entity.type
_entity.pdbx_description
1 polymer ?
#
loop_
_entity_poly.entity_id
_entity_poly.type
_entity_poly.pdbx_seq_one_letter_code
_entity_poly.pdbx_strand_id
1 'polypeptide(L)'
;KELWQKGVITPKTRCWAIGMDGWRSLQQIPQLKWCLIAKGTPIYNETELSSKLLDILIKCTSFFPSRTQNGTAVLIPGPKLSRKLSEFVCLPHIVQVCLTHDPGLLERVATLLCHIMEDNPEMPKVYLTGVFYFMLMYTGSNILPITKFLKMTHMKQGFRSDEISQSGIMHRSILGQLLPEAMVCFLENYSAEKFAEIFLGEFDTPEAIWSSEMRRLLIEKISAHIADFTPRLKGHTMAR
;
A
#
# COMPACT_ATOMS: atom_id res chain seq x y z
N LYS A 1 14.56 14.99 -18.83
CA LYS A 1 15.07 16.30 -18.35
C LYS A 1 16.02 16.94 -19.37
N GLU A 2 17.00 16.21 -19.90
CA GLU A 2 17.94 16.74 -20.91
C GLU A 2 17.25 17.34 -22.15
N LEU A 3 16.26 16.66 -22.74
CA LEU A 3 15.54 17.16 -23.91
C LEU A 3 14.82 18.50 -23.64
N TRP A 4 14.38 18.71 -22.41
CA TRP A 4 13.74 19.97 -21.98
C TRP A 4 14.77 21.08 -21.86
N GLN A 5 15.92 20.79 -21.22
CA GLN A 5 17.03 21.74 -21.09
C GLN A 5 17.62 22.14 -22.45
N LYS A 6 17.69 21.20 -23.39
CA LYS A 6 18.14 21.43 -24.78
C LYS A 6 17.10 22.16 -25.64
N GLY A 7 15.90 22.45 -25.11
CA GLY A 7 14.81 23.11 -25.85
C GLY A 7 14.16 22.26 -26.93
N VAL A 8 14.46 20.96 -27.00
CA VAL A 8 13.92 20.03 -28.00
C VAL A 8 12.44 19.75 -27.75
N ILE A 9 12.04 19.70 -26.49
CA ILE A 9 10.65 19.56 -26.07
C ILE A 9 10.15 20.84 -25.41
N THR A 10 8.90 21.20 -25.70
CA THR A 10 8.24 22.44 -25.26
C THR A 10 6.93 22.11 -24.55
N PRO A 11 6.27 23.06 -23.86
CA PRO A 11 4.96 22.82 -23.24
C PRO A 11 3.90 22.25 -24.21
N LYS A 12 4.02 22.57 -25.51
CA LYS A 12 3.10 22.16 -26.57
C LYS A 12 3.45 20.81 -27.19
N THR A 13 4.63 20.26 -26.91
CA THR A 13 5.05 18.95 -27.42
C THR A 13 3.99 17.90 -27.06
N ARG A 14 3.54 17.13 -28.05
CA ARG A 14 2.57 16.07 -27.81
C ARG A 14 3.28 14.84 -27.26
N CYS A 15 2.74 14.31 -26.18
CA CYS A 15 3.21 13.10 -25.52
C CYS A 15 2.08 12.07 -25.52
N TRP A 16 2.46 10.81 -25.69
CA TRP A 16 1.57 9.67 -25.57
C TRP A 16 2.32 8.51 -24.92
N ALA A 17 1.63 7.77 -24.10
CA ALA A 17 2.10 6.56 -23.45
C ALA A 17 0.95 5.55 -23.39
N ILE A 18 1.30 4.27 -23.25
CA ILE A 18 0.33 3.18 -23.12
C ILE A 18 -0.60 3.47 -21.93
N GLY A 19 -1.90 3.44 -22.18
CA GLY A 19 -2.95 3.68 -21.19
C GLY A 19 -3.52 5.11 -21.17
N MET A 20 -2.91 6.07 -21.87
CA MET A 20 -3.51 7.39 -22.09
C MET A 20 -4.65 7.30 -23.12
N ASP A 21 -5.75 8.05 -22.92
CA ASP A 21 -6.88 8.12 -23.86
C ASP A 21 -6.53 8.71 -25.22
N GLY A 22 -5.33 9.28 -25.36
CA GLY A 22 -4.84 9.87 -26.59
C GLY A 22 -3.63 10.77 -26.36
N TRP A 23 -3.13 11.36 -27.45
CA TRP A 23 -2.05 12.32 -27.40
C TRP A 23 -2.47 13.57 -26.63
N ARG A 24 -1.69 13.94 -25.60
CA ARG A 24 -1.90 15.17 -24.82
C ARG A 24 -0.68 16.07 -24.93
N SER A 25 -0.86 17.38 -24.78
CA SER A 25 0.30 18.28 -24.69
C SER A 25 1.05 18.05 -23.38
N LEU A 26 2.38 18.24 -23.38
CA LEU A 26 3.25 18.05 -22.22
C LEU A 26 2.74 18.82 -20.99
N GLN A 27 2.24 20.05 -21.19
CA GLN A 27 1.67 20.88 -20.12
C GLN A 27 0.35 20.37 -19.53
N GLN A 28 -0.36 19.50 -20.22
CA GLN A 28 -1.60 18.88 -19.74
C GLN A 28 -1.34 17.60 -18.93
N ILE A 29 -0.11 17.08 -18.91
CA ILE A 29 0.27 15.89 -18.16
C ILE A 29 0.82 16.35 -16.80
N PRO A 30 0.12 16.11 -15.67
CA PRO A 30 0.50 16.66 -14.36
C PRO A 30 1.93 16.34 -13.95
N GLN A 31 2.37 15.10 -14.17
CA GLN A 31 3.71 14.63 -13.82
C GLN A 31 4.78 15.42 -14.59
N LEU A 32 4.63 15.59 -15.90
CA LEU A 32 5.57 16.36 -16.71
C LEU A 32 5.48 17.86 -16.41
N LYS A 33 4.28 18.37 -16.14
CA LYS A 33 4.08 19.76 -15.74
C LYS A 33 4.84 20.08 -14.45
N TRP A 34 4.73 19.23 -13.43
CA TRP A 34 5.42 19.44 -12.16
C TRP A 34 6.92 19.16 -12.23
N CYS A 35 7.35 18.18 -13.02
CA CYS A 35 8.78 17.82 -13.09
C CYS A 35 9.60 18.66 -14.09
N LEU A 36 8.98 19.24 -15.12
CA LEU A 36 9.69 19.95 -16.20
C LEU A 36 9.30 21.42 -16.32
N ILE A 37 8.02 21.77 -16.18
CA ILE A 37 7.53 23.13 -16.43
C ILE A 37 7.57 24.00 -15.16
N ALA A 38 7.31 23.41 -13.99
CA ALA A 38 7.27 24.14 -12.73
C ALA A 38 8.55 24.96 -12.52
N LYS A 39 8.38 26.23 -12.12
CA LYS A 39 9.46 27.18 -11.86
C LYS A 39 9.46 27.55 -10.38
N GLY A 40 10.63 27.97 -9.90
CA GLY A 40 10.84 28.40 -8.51
C GLY A 40 11.58 27.36 -7.68
N THR A 41 11.91 27.75 -6.45
CA THR A 41 12.57 26.86 -5.48
C THR A 41 11.53 25.96 -4.84
N PRO A 42 11.67 24.62 -4.90
CA PRO A 42 10.74 23.72 -4.23
C PRO A 42 10.78 23.93 -2.71
N ILE A 43 9.61 24.06 -2.10
CA ILE A 43 9.46 24.21 -0.63
C ILE A 43 9.70 22.87 0.09
N TYR A 44 9.27 21.78 -0.54
CA TYR A 44 9.40 20.41 -0.02
C TYR A 44 10.13 19.53 -1.03
N ASN A 45 10.92 18.59 -0.52
CA ASN A 45 11.37 17.45 -1.32
C ASN A 45 10.23 16.43 -1.53
N GLU A 46 10.46 15.41 -2.35
CA GLU A 46 9.44 14.41 -2.71
C GLU A 46 8.92 13.62 -1.50
N THR A 47 9.80 13.25 -0.57
CA THR A 47 9.45 12.52 0.67
C THR A 47 8.67 13.40 1.64
N GLU A 48 9.09 14.64 1.84
CA GLU A 48 8.40 15.62 2.69
C GLU A 48 7.00 15.93 2.14
N LEU A 49 6.90 16.17 0.83
CA LEU A 49 5.62 16.42 0.17
C LEU A 49 4.68 15.21 0.32
N SER A 50 5.19 14.01 0.06
CA SER A 50 4.43 12.76 0.22
C SER A 50 3.95 12.58 1.66
N SER A 51 4.82 12.84 2.63
CA SER A 51 4.46 12.78 4.05
C SER A 51 3.33 13.74 4.39
N LYS A 52 3.43 15.01 3.94
CA LYS A 52 2.38 16.02 4.18
C LYS A 52 1.06 15.68 3.50
N LEU A 53 1.09 15.17 2.27
CA LEU A 53 -0.12 14.74 1.58
C LEU A 53 -0.81 13.58 2.30
N LEU A 54 -0.04 12.57 2.73
CA LEU A 54 -0.58 11.47 3.51
C LEU A 54 -1.14 11.94 4.86
N ASP A 55 -0.46 12.84 5.57
CA ASP A 55 -0.96 13.43 6.82
C ASP A 55 -2.31 14.13 6.62
N ILE A 56 -2.46 14.89 5.52
CA ILE A 56 -3.73 15.54 5.16
C ILE A 56 -4.81 14.49 4.88
N LEU A 57 -4.53 13.46 4.09
CA LEU A 57 -5.49 12.40 3.77
C LEU A 57 -5.91 11.61 5.02
N ILE A 58 -4.96 11.27 5.90
CA ILE A 58 -5.23 10.62 7.19
C ILE A 58 -6.14 11.52 8.04
N LYS A 59 -5.83 12.82 8.11
CA LYS A 59 -6.63 13.76 8.88
C LYS A 59 -8.05 13.88 8.31
N CYS A 60 -8.19 14.03 7.00
CA CYS A 60 -9.50 14.08 6.34
C CYS A 60 -10.32 12.80 6.57
N THR A 61 -9.71 11.62 6.40
CA THR A 61 -10.40 10.34 6.61
C THR A 61 -10.78 10.12 8.08
N SER A 62 -10.00 10.63 9.04
CA SER A 62 -10.34 10.55 10.46
C SER A 62 -11.60 11.34 10.85
N PHE A 63 -11.94 12.40 10.11
CA PHE A 63 -13.16 13.19 10.36
C PHE A 63 -14.41 12.55 9.76
N PHE A 64 -14.26 11.62 8.81
CA PHE A 64 -15.36 10.96 8.12
C PHE A 64 -15.17 9.44 8.19
N PRO A 65 -15.37 8.81 9.37
CA PRO A 65 -15.26 7.36 9.52
C PRO A 65 -16.37 6.62 8.77
N SER A 66 -16.16 5.34 8.47
CA SER A 66 -17.15 4.46 7.81
C SER A 66 -18.30 4.04 8.72
N ARG A 67 -18.23 4.33 10.02
CA ARG A 67 -19.23 4.00 11.04
C ARG A 67 -19.80 5.26 11.70
N THR A 68 -20.98 5.16 12.29
CA THR A 68 -21.60 6.25 13.07
C THR A 68 -20.76 6.62 14.30
N GLN A 69 -21.05 7.77 14.95
CA GLN A 69 -20.32 8.25 16.13
C GLN A 69 -20.23 7.22 17.27
N ASN A 70 -21.20 6.31 17.35
CA ASN A 70 -21.26 5.26 18.36
C ASN A 70 -20.57 3.95 17.90
N GLY A 71 -19.97 3.93 16.71
CA GLY A 71 -19.30 2.77 16.12
C GLY A 71 -20.21 1.62 15.67
N THR A 72 -21.52 1.74 15.89
CA THR A 72 -22.45 0.61 15.78
C THR A 72 -22.91 0.35 14.35
N ALA A 73 -23.24 1.40 13.61
CA ALA A 73 -23.83 1.28 12.27
C ALA A 73 -22.84 1.68 11.18
N VAL A 74 -22.75 0.87 10.14
CA VAL A 74 -21.97 1.15 8.92
C VAL A 74 -22.72 2.17 8.08
N LEU A 75 -22.03 3.21 7.62
CA LEU A 75 -22.58 4.25 6.76
C LEU A 75 -22.61 3.78 5.31
N ILE A 76 -23.79 3.77 4.70
CA ILE A 76 -23.98 3.38 3.30
C ILE A 76 -24.76 4.49 2.57
N PRO A 77 -24.19 5.13 1.53
CA PRO A 77 -22.84 4.89 1.02
C PRO A 77 -21.77 5.43 1.97
N GLY A 78 -20.61 4.75 2.03
CA GLY A 78 -19.50 5.20 2.86
C GLY A 78 -18.94 6.58 2.45
N PRO A 79 -18.01 7.14 3.25
CA PRO A 79 -17.41 8.44 3.02
C PRO A 79 -16.89 8.61 1.58
N LYS A 80 -17.21 9.75 0.96
CA LYS A 80 -16.86 10.01 -0.45
C LYS A 80 -15.35 9.94 -0.69
N LEU A 81 -14.55 10.46 0.24
CA LEU A 81 -13.09 10.43 0.16
C LEU A 81 -12.57 8.99 0.18
N SER A 82 -12.98 8.19 1.17
CA SER A 82 -12.57 6.77 1.26
C SER A 82 -12.94 5.99 0.01
N ARG A 83 -14.16 6.19 -0.52
CA ARG A 83 -14.58 5.59 -1.80
C ARG A 83 -13.67 5.99 -2.96
N LYS A 84 -13.37 7.28 -3.11
CA LYS A 84 -12.50 7.79 -4.19
C LYS A 84 -11.07 7.26 -4.09
N LEU A 85 -10.50 7.21 -2.89
CA LEU A 85 -9.16 6.66 -2.66
C LEU A 85 -9.09 5.15 -2.90
N SER A 86 -10.23 4.46 -2.79
CA SER A 86 -10.34 3.00 -3.00
C SER A 86 -10.55 2.61 -4.47
N GLU A 87 -10.80 3.57 -5.35
CA GLU A 87 -10.96 3.30 -6.78
C GLU A 87 -9.64 2.75 -7.35
N PHE A 88 -9.73 1.80 -8.28
CA PHE A 88 -8.56 1.13 -8.89
C PHE A 88 -7.60 2.11 -9.59
N VAL A 89 -8.08 3.30 -9.96
CA VAL A 89 -7.25 4.37 -10.55
C VAL A 89 -6.41 5.12 -9.52
N CYS A 90 -6.69 4.96 -8.22
CA CYS A 90 -6.05 5.71 -7.14
C CYS A 90 -5.33 4.79 -6.14
N LEU A 91 -6.02 3.73 -5.68
CA LEU A 91 -5.53 2.85 -4.61
C LEU A 91 -4.15 2.24 -4.90
N PRO A 92 -3.85 1.72 -6.12
CA PRO A 92 -2.53 1.18 -6.42
C PRO A 92 -1.41 2.22 -6.26
N HIS A 93 -1.66 3.51 -6.54
CA HIS A 93 -0.64 4.55 -6.37
C HIS A 93 -0.34 4.85 -4.91
N ILE A 94 -1.37 4.85 -4.06
CA ILE A 94 -1.19 4.98 -2.62
C ILE A 94 -0.35 3.82 -2.09
N VAL A 95 -0.68 2.60 -2.51
CA VAL A 95 0.03 1.38 -2.12
C VAL A 95 1.47 1.35 -2.64
N GLN A 96 1.72 1.83 -3.86
CA GLN A 96 3.05 1.90 -4.47
C GLN A 96 4.00 2.84 -3.72
N VAL A 97 3.52 3.78 -2.90
CA VAL A 97 4.37 4.59 -2.02
C VAL A 97 5.19 3.69 -1.06
N CYS A 98 4.68 2.50 -0.72
CA CYS A 98 5.42 1.53 0.09
C CYS A 98 6.71 1.00 -0.57
N LEU A 99 6.87 1.16 -1.89
CA LEU A 99 8.08 0.77 -2.62
C LEU A 99 9.22 1.80 -2.50
N THR A 100 8.98 2.93 -1.83
CA THR A 100 10.06 3.85 -1.46
C THR A 100 10.96 3.30 -0.35
N HIS A 101 10.48 2.29 0.38
CA HIS A 101 11.11 1.73 1.58
C HIS A 101 11.39 2.76 2.68
N ASP A 102 10.75 3.94 2.63
CA ASP A 102 10.82 4.95 3.69
C ASP A 102 9.88 4.58 4.85
N PRO A 103 10.39 4.30 6.06
CA PRO A 103 9.55 3.83 7.17
C PRO A 103 8.40 4.78 7.51
N GLY A 104 8.66 6.09 7.49
CA GLY A 104 7.68 7.11 7.83
C GLY A 104 6.53 7.21 6.82
N LEU A 105 6.79 6.98 5.54
CA LEU A 105 5.77 6.88 4.51
C LEU A 105 4.96 5.59 4.64
N LEU A 106 5.61 4.45 4.87
CA LEU A 106 4.92 3.15 4.99
C LEU A 106 3.94 3.15 6.17
N GLU A 107 4.34 3.70 7.31
CA GLU A 107 3.49 3.86 8.50
C GLU A 107 2.23 4.69 8.21
N ARG A 108 2.40 5.79 7.47
CA ARG A 108 1.29 6.66 7.05
C ARG A 108 0.37 5.97 6.06
N VAL A 109 0.92 5.27 5.08
CA VAL A 109 0.13 4.48 4.13
C VAL A 109 -0.68 3.43 4.87
N ALA A 110 -0.07 2.66 5.76
CA ALA A 110 -0.78 1.65 6.54
C ALA A 110 -1.89 2.25 7.41
N THR A 111 -1.64 3.41 8.03
CA THR A 111 -2.66 4.16 8.81
C THR A 111 -3.81 4.61 7.92
N LEU A 112 -3.52 5.22 6.78
CA LEU A 112 -4.53 5.65 5.81
C LEU A 112 -5.36 4.47 5.32
N LEU A 113 -4.70 3.35 4.99
CA LEU A 113 -5.36 2.12 4.54
C LEU A 113 -6.27 1.53 5.62
N CYS A 114 -5.89 1.61 6.90
CA CYS A 114 -6.77 1.24 8.00
C CYS A 114 -8.07 2.06 7.98
N HIS A 115 -7.96 3.39 7.84
CA HIS A 115 -9.12 4.28 7.80
C HIS A 115 -10.02 4.03 6.58
N ILE A 116 -9.43 3.86 5.39
CA ILE A 116 -10.25 3.77 4.17
C ILE A 116 -10.82 2.36 3.95
N MET A 117 -10.21 1.31 4.48
CA MET A 117 -10.65 -0.07 4.24
C MET A 117 -11.67 -0.57 5.26
N GLU A 118 -11.85 0.09 6.41
CA GLU A 118 -12.90 -0.29 7.36
C GLU A 118 -14.29 -0.27 6.69
N ASP A 119 -14.95 -1.43 6.70
CA ASP A 119 -16.24 -1.72 6.05
C ASP A 119 -16.33 -1.32 4.56
N ASN A 120 -15.18 -1.29 3.87
CA ASN A 120 -15.12 -0.89 2.48
C ASN A 120 -15.54 -2.03 1.54
N PRO A 121 -16.44 -1.80 0.57
CA PRO A 121 -16.85 -2.83 -0.39
C PRO A 121 -15.72 -3.33 -1.30
N GLU A 122 -14.65 -2.56 -1.48
CA GLU A 122 -13.47 -2.97 -2.26
C GLU A 122 -12.48 -3.82 -1.45
N MET A 123 -12.71 -4.04 -0.14
CA MET A 123 -11.89 -4.88 0.74
C MET A 123 -11.47 -6.22 0.11
N PRO A 124 -12.37 -6.98 -0.57
CA PRO A 124 -11.98 -8.26 -1.14
C PRO A 124 -10.95 -8.17 -2.27
N LYS A 125 -10.70 -7.00 -2.85
CA LYS A 125 -9.81 -6.82 -4.01
C LYS A 125 -8.48 -6.17 -3.65
N VAL A 126 -8.30 -5.77 -2.38
CA VAL A 126 -7.12 -5.02 -1.93
C VAL A 126 -5.82 -5.80 -2.21
N TYR A 127 -5.85 -7.13 -2.12
CA TYR A 127 -4.71 -7.98 -2.44
C TYR A 127 -4.15 -7.79 -3.86
N LEU A 128 -4.98 -7.38 -4.83
CA LEU A 128 -4.56 -7.15 -6.22
C LEU A 128 -3.59 -5.98 -6.38
N THR A 129 -3.48 -5.12 -5.36
CA THR A 129 -2.56 -3.97 -5.37
C THR A 129 -1.11 -4.34 -5.03
N GLY A 130 -0.88 -5.55 -4.52
CA GLY A 130 0.42 -5.97 -4.00
C GLY A 130 0.71 -5.50 -2.57
N VAL A 131 -0.23 -4.85 -1.88
CA VAL A 131 -0.01 -4.24 -0.57
C VAL A 131 0.57 -5.20 0.48
N PHE A 132 0.13 -6.46 0.50
CA PHE A 132 0.62 -7.44 1.48
C PHE A 132 2.12 -7.73 1.31
N TYR A 133 2.59 -7.83 0.07
CA TYR A 133 4.01 -7.97 -0.22
C TYR A 133 4.79 -6.73 0.24
N PHE A 134 4.29 -5.54 -0.09
CA PHE A 134 5.01 -4.30 0.21
C PHE A 134 5.10 -4.03 1.72
N MET A 135 4.02 -4.33 2.45
CA MET A 135 3.96 -4.17 3.90
C MET A 135 4.85 -5.18 4.65
N LEU A 136 4.93 -6.43 4.19
CA LEU A 136 5.80 -7.44 4.80
C LEU A 136 7.30 -7.20 4.56
N MET A 137 7.65 -6.39 3.55
CA MET A 137 9.02 -5.92 3.33
C MET A 137 9.44 -4.76 4.27
N TYR A 138 8.56 -4.27 5.15
CA TYR A 138 8.89 -3.19 6.07
C TYR A 138 10.00 -3.59 7.05
N THR A 139 11.08 -2.81 7.07
CA THR A 139 12.27 -3.03 7.91
C THR A 139 12.34 -2.13 9.13
N GLY A 140 11.43 -1.15 9.27
CA GLY A 140 11.40 -0.26 10.43
C GLY A 140 10.94 -0.96 11.72
N SER A 141 11.05 -0.23 12.82
CA SER A 141 10.64 -0.70 14.15
C SER A 141 9.19 -0.38 14.49
N ASN A 142 8.58 0.65 13.90
CA ASN A 142 7.18 1.00 14.16
C ASN A 142 6.23 0.26 13.21
N ILE A 143 6.07 -1.04 13.43
CA ILE A 143 5.24 -1.90 12.57
C ILE A 143 3.75 -1.89 12.95
N LEU A 144 3.37 -1.26 14.06
CA LEU A 144 2.00 -1.36 14.58
C LEU A 144 0.90 -0.93 13.59
N PRO A 145 1.03 0.16 12.82
CA PRO A 145 0.03 0.50 11.79
C PRO A 145 -0.11 -0.61 10.73
N ILE A 146 1.00 -1.27 10.40
CA ILE A 146 1.05 -2.36 9.43
C ILE A 146 0.37 -3.60 10.01
N THR A 147 0.68 -3.99 11.25
CA THR A 147 0.05 -5.18 11.84
C THR A 147 -1.45 -4.99 12.07
N LYS A 148 -1.89 -3.76 12.39
CA LYS A 148 -3.32 -3.41 12.43
C LYS A 148 -3.97 -3.60 11.07
N PHE A 149 -3.34 -3.13 10.00
CA PHE A 149 -3.82 -3.34 8.65
C PHE A 149 -3.88 -4.84 8.30
N LEU A 150 -2.83 -5.61 8.56
CA LEU A 150 -2.78 -7.05 8.29
C LEU A 150 -3.89 -7.79 9.04
N LYS A 151 -4.02 -7.56 10.36
CA LYS A 151 -5.07 -8.12 11.22
C LYS A 151 -6.47 -7.81 10.68
N MET A 152 -6.70 -6.56 10.26
CA MET A 152 -8.02 -6.13 9.79
C MET A 152 -8.42 -6.79 8.47
N THR A 153 -7.46 -7.16 7.63
CA THR A 153 -7.69 -7.44 6.21
C THR A 153 -7.38 -8.88 5.77
N HIS A 154 -6.51 -9.61 6.47
CA HIS A 154 -5.95 -10.86 5.95
C HIS A 154 -6.99 -11.95 5.65
N MET A 155 -8.12 -11.98 6.38
CA MET A 155 -9.22 -12.94 6.19
C MET A 155 -10.37 -12.41 5.33
N LYS A 156 -10.28 -11.17 4.84
CA LYS A 156 -11.35 -10.48 4.11
C LYS A 156 -11.08 -10.35 2.61
N GLN A 157 -10.03 -10.98 2.11
CA GLN A 157 -9.66 -10.93 0.70
C GLN A 157 -10.51 -11.92 -0.10
N GLY A 158 -10.95 -11.53 -1.30
CA GLY A 158 -11.62 -12.37 -2.28
C GLY A 158 -10.64 -13.25 -3.06
N PHE A 159 -9.61 -13.72 -2.36
CA PHE A 159 -8.57 -14.62 -2.85
C PHE A 159 -9.07 -16.06 -2.72
N ARG A 160 -8.68 -16.93 -3.66
CA ARG A 160 -8.88 -18.38 -3.57
C ARG A 160 -7.55 -19.04 -3.92
N SER A 161 -6.98 -19.79 -2.98
CA SER A 161 -5.81 -20.61 -3.27
C SER A 161 -6.25 -21.81 -4.12
N ASP A 162 -5.57 -22.06 -5.23
CA ASP A 162 -5.82 -23.22 -6.10
C ASP A 162 -5.34 -24.55 -5.48
N GLU A 163 -4.62 -24.49 -4.35
CA GLU A 163 -4.19 -25.68 -3.60
C GLU A 163 -5.36 -26.29 -2.81
N ILE A 164 -6.03 -27.26 -3.45
CA ILE A 164 -7.16 -28.06 -2.92
C ILE A 164 -6.81 -28.77 -1.59
N SER A 165 -5.52 -28.94 -1.29
CA SER A 165 -4.99 -29.68 -0.13
C SER A 165 -4.85 -28.86 1.16
N GLN A 166 -4.99 -27.53 1.12
CA GLN A 166 -4.94 -26.71 2.33
C GLN A 166 -6.35 -26.44 2.84
N SER A 167 -6.82 -27.20 3.83
CA SER A 167 -8.03 -26.85 4.58
C SER A 167 -7.68 -25.92 5.74
N GLY A 168 -8.51 -24.91 6.01
CA GLY A 168 -8.38 -24.08 7.21
C GLY A 168 -7.96 -22.64 6.95
N ILE A 169 -7.28 -22.03 7.92
CA ILE A 169 -6.95 -20.60 7.91
C ILE A 169 -5.98 -20.23 6.77
N MET A 170 -5.08 -21.13 6.39
CA MET A 170 -4.06 -20.91 5.36
C MET A 170 -4.65 -20.70 3.97
N HIS A 171 -5.76 -21.35 3.65
CA HIS A 171 -6.46 -21.18 2.39
C HIS A 171 -7.28 -19.88 2.33
N ARG A 172 -7.83 -19.49 3.49
CA ARG A 172 -8.70 -18.32 3.63
C ARG A 172 -7.92 -17.02 3.79
N SER A 173 -6.72 -17.09 4.36
CA SER A 173 -5.88 -15.92 4.58
C SER A 173 -4.99 -15.66 3.37
N ILE A 174 -4.98 -14.41 2.87
CA ILE A 174 -3.98 -13.98 1.87
C ILE A 174 -2.54 -14.13 2.37
N LEU A 175 -2.34 -14.14 3.69
CA LEU A 175 -1.04 -14.31 4.32
C LEU A 175 -0.61 -15.78 4.42
N GLY A 176 -1.51 -16.74 4.15
CA GLY A 176 -1.17 -18.17 4.21
C GLY A 176 -0.10 -18.58 3.20
N GLN A 177 0.03 -17.86 2.08
CA GLN A 177 1.10 -18.10 1.12
C GLN A 177 2.42 -17.37 1.46
N LEU A 178 2.40 -16.49 2.46
CA LEU A 178 3.53 -15.60 2.79
C LEU A 178 4.14 -15.90 4.15
N LEU A 179 3.34 -16.34 5.11
CA LEU A 179 3.74 -16.57 6.49
C LEU A 179 3.50 -18.03 6.90
N PRO A 180 4.28 -18.57 7.86
CA PRO A 180 4.00 -19.86 8.47
C PRO A 180 2.61 -19.89 9.11
N GLU A 181 1.99 -21.08 9.17
CA GLU A 181 0.65 -21.26 9.74
C GLU A 181 0.54 -20.75 11.18
N ALA A 182 1.54 -21.02 12.01
CA ALA A 182 1.59 -20.51 13.39
C ALA A 182 1.46 -18.98 13.45
N MET A 183 2.12 -18.24 12.55
CA MET A 183 2.04 -16.78 12.49
C MET A 183 0.68 -16.29 12.02
N VAL A 184 0.05 -16.95 11.04
CA VAL A 184 -1.29 -16.59 10.57
C VAL A 184 -2.33 -16.87 11.65
N CYS A 185 -2.24 -18.01 12.32
CA CYS A 185 -3.06 -18.36 13.49
C CYS A 185 -2.86 -17.37 14.64
N PHE A 186 -1.61 -16.99 14.94
CA PHE A 186 -1.32 -16.02 15.99
C PHE A 186 -1.92 -14.66 15.66
N LEU A 187 -1.77 -14.20 14.41
CA LEU A 187 -2.40 -12.96 13.94
C LEU A 187 -3.92 -13.03 14.11
N GLU A 188 -4.59 -14.15 13.78
CA GLU A 188 -6.04 -14.28 13.89
C GLU A 188 -6.54 -14.32 15.34
N ASN A 189 -5.80 -14.92 16.26
CA ASN A 189 -6.25 -15.13 17.64
C ASN A 189 -5.85 -14.00 18.60
N TYR A 190 -4.76 -13.28 18.32
CA TYR A 190 -4.24 -12.23 19.20
C TYR A 190 -4.41 -10.82 18.63
N SER A 191 -4.09 -9.81 19.43
CA SER A 191 -4.16 -8.41 19.01
C SER A 191 -3.01 -8.04 18.05
N ALA A 192 -3.20 -6.97 17.29
CA ALA A 192 -2.18 -6.46 16.37
C ALA A 192 -0.90 -6.02 17.10
N GLU A 193 -1.04 -5.53 18.35
CA GLU A 193 0.08 -5.16 19.23
C GLU A 193 0.92 -6.39 19.61
N LYS A 194 0.27 -7.48 20.06
CA LYS A 194 0.96 -8.73 20.36
C LYS A 194 1.65 -9.29 19.12
N PHE A 195 0.98 -9.27 17.98
CA PHE A 195 1.59 -9.73 16.73
C PHE A 195 2.80 -8.86 16.33
N ALA A 196 2.75 -7.54 16.53
CA ALA A 196 3.89 -6.65 16.27
C ALA A 196 5.10 -6.99 17.13
N GLU A 197 4.88 -7.30 18.41
CA GLU A 197 5.93 -7.77 19.32
C GLU A 197 6.56 -9.07 18.80
N ILE A 198 5.73 -10.08 18.47
CA ILE A 198 6.20 -11.35 17.93
C ILE A 198 6.99 -11.16 16.63
N PHE A 199 6.44 -10.37 15.70
CA PHE A 199 7.01 -10.21 14.36
C PHE A 199 8.38 -9.49 14.37
N LEU A 200 8.64 -8.62 15.36
CA LEU A 200 9.91 -7.90 15.49
C LEU A 200 10.96 -8.65 16.32
N GLY A 201 10.54 -9.59 17.18
CA GLY A 201 11.44 -10.25 18.13
C GLY A 201 11.88 -11.66 17.72
N GLU A 202 12.40 -12.37 18.72
CA GLU A 202 12.87 -13.75 18.65
C GLU A 202 12.01 -14.61 19.56
N PHE A 203 11.26 -15.54 18.98
CA PHE A 203 10.30 -16.37 19.69
C PHE A 203 10.47 -17.82 19.28
N ASP A 204 10.67 -18.68 20.28
CA ASP A 204 10.75 -20.12 20.14
C ASP A 204 9.81 -20.74 21.18
N THR A 205 8.51 -20.59 20.93
CA THR A 205 7.45 -21.11 21.79
C THR A 205 6.51 -22.00 20.98
N PRO A 206 5.74 -22.91 21.60
CA PRO A 206 4.76 -23.73 20.88
C PRO A 206 3.71 -22.92 20.11
N GLU A 207 3.42 -21.69 20.55
CA GLU A 207 2.42 -20.81 19.94
C GLU A 207 2.97 -20.00 18.76
N ALA A 208 4.24 -19.63 18.82
CA ALA A 208 4.92 -18.87 17.77
C ALA A 208 6.40 -19.22 17.74
N ILE A 209 6.83 -19.75 16.58
CA ILE A 209 8.23 -19.93 16.20
C ILE A 209 8.53 -18.91 15.12
N TRP A 210 9.24 -17.85 15.48
CA TRP A 210 9.57 -16.74 14.59
C TRP A 210 10.88 -16.09 15.02
N SER A 211 11.77 -15.82 14.05
CA SER A 211 13.07 -15.20 14.29
C SER A 211 13.34 -14.06 13.32
N SER A 212 14.32 -13.21 13.67
CA SER A 212 14.82 -12.19 12.75
C SER A 212 15.37 -12.79 11.45
N GLU A 213 15.92 -14.01 11.51
CA GLU A 213 16.38 -14.74 10.34
C GLU A 213 15.20 -15.14 9.43
N MET A 214 14.12 -15.68 10.01
CA MET A 214 12.90 -15.99 9.24
C MET A 214 12.29 -14.74 8.62
N ARG A 215 12.26 -13.63 9.37
CA ARG A 215 11.82 -12.33 8.84
C ARG A 215 12.71 -11.86 7.70
N ARG A 216 14.04 -11.95 7.84
CA ARG A 216 14.99 -11.57 6.78
C ARG A 216 14.76 -12.40 5.52
N LEU A 217 14.61 -13.72 5.68
CA LEU A 217 14.33 -14.63 4.57
C LEU A 217 13.00 -14.29 3.87
N LEU A 218 11.95 -13.98 4.63
CA LEU A 218 10.68 -13.52 4.08
C LEU A 218 10.87 -12.29 3.18
N ILE A 219 11.56 -11.26 3.68
CA ILE A 219 11.83 -10.02 2.94
C ILE A 219 12.62 -10.31 1.66
N GLU A 220 13.64 -11.17 1.73
CA GLU A 220 14.44 -11.57 0.57
C GLU A 220 13.60 -12.29 -0.50
N LYS A 221 12.74 -13.23 -0.09
CA LYS A 221 11.86 -13.96 -1.01
C LYS A 221 10.84 -13.05 -1.67
N ILE A 222 10.25 -12.12 -0.92
CA ILE A 222 9.32 -11.13 -1.50
C ILE A 222 10.06 -10.21 -2.47
N SER A 223 11.23 -9.69 -2.08
CA SER A 223 12.06 -8.82 -2.92
C SER A 223 12.40 -9.49 -4.26
N ALA A 224 12.81 -10.77 -4.22
CA ALA A 224 13.06 -11.57 -5.43
C ALA A 224 11.79 -11.75 -6.28
N HIS A 225 10.64 -12.01 -5.66
CA HIS A 225 9.37 -12.18 -6.36
C HIS A 225 8.93 -10.91 -7.12
N ILE A 226 9.14 -9.74 -6.52
CA ILE A 226 8.74 -8.45 -7.12
C ILE A 226 9.86 -7.75 -7.90
N ALA A 227 11.02 -8.39 -8.10
CA ALA A 227 12.20 -7.75 -8.68
C ALA A 227 11.94 -7.13 -10.06
N ASP A 228 11.13 -7.80 -10.88
CA ASP A 228 10.76 -7.30 -12.22
C ASP A 228 9.66 -6.22 -12.18
N PHE A 229 8.92 -6.12 -11.08
CA PHE A 229 7.81 -5.17 -10.96
C PHE A 229 8.29 -3.73 -10.87
N THR A 230 9.24 -3.44 -9.97
CA THR A 230 9.74 -2.07 -9.72
C THR A 230 10.36 -1.41 -10.96
N PRO A 231 11.19 -2.10 -11.78
CA PRO A 231 11.66 -1.55 -13.04
C PRO A 231 10.53 -1.32 -14.05
N ARG A 232 9.56 -2.24 -14.15
CA ARG A 232 8.41 -2.10 -15.06
C ARG A 232 7.49 -0.97 -14.67
N LEU A 233 7.39 -0.64 -13.38
CA LEU A 233 6.61 0.48 -12.87
C LEU A 233 7.12 1.82 -13.42
N LYS A 234 8.45 1.99 -13.58
CA LYS A 234 9.05 3.18 -14.21
C LYS A 234 8.62 3.34 -15.68
N GLY A 235 8.30 2.24 -16.36
CA GLY A 235 7.74 2.24 -17.72
C GLY A 235 6.23 2.47 -17.77
N HIS A 236 5.53 2.37 -16.64
CA HIS A 236 4.07 2.50 -16.51
C HIS A 236 3.73 3.54 -15.44
N THR A 237 4.14 4.79 -15.65
CA THR A 237 3.96 5.93 -14.72
C THR A 237 2.53 6.48 -14.64
N MET A 238 1.54 5.67 -15.03
CA MET A 238 0.15 6.06 -15.13
C MET A 238 -0.44 6.30 -13.75
N ALA A 239 -0.52 7.55 -13.28
CA ALA A 239 -1.66 7.98 -12.46
C ALA A 239 -2.70 8.52 -13.44
N ARG A 240 -3.86 7.85 -13.54
CA ARG A 240 -4.96 8.25 -14.42
C ARG A 240 -5.63 9.52 -13.93
#